data_AF-A0A516P135-F1
#
_entry.id   AF-A0A516P135-F1
#
_cell.length_a   1.000
_cell.length_b   1.000
_cell.length_c   1.000
_cell.angle_alpha   90.00
_cell.angle_beta   90.00
_cell.angle_gamma   90.00
#
_symmetry.space_group_name_H-M   'P 1'
#
loop_
_entity.id
_entity.type
_entity.pdbx_description
1 polymer ?
#
loop_
_entity_poly.entity_id
_entity_poly.type
_entity_poly.pdbx_seq_one_letter_code
_entity_poly.pdbx_strand_id
1 'polypeptide(L)'
;MKNNNEIKILKHKSIIKFEGKDFLGEVGIDGRIFKALTYARISVGVISQQSAENGLSVLVNESDSEKAVNCLINEFENERKSGKVNQIFSVNNVSVLGFVAKDFNKILSELARNNIFPLILNQVASENKVNIVVTSSQDQKAKNIIEAEIFAKPKTVHLAMIGHGKVGSVLIDQVLKSAEVIRNRKKIDLKIVAVANSRKMVFNKYGFDESWSDDLLVAENVSNMDSLIKFSQVNQLENLIVVDNTASTDFVKKYTLLAESGFDLVSSNKIFNTLSISEYRDFRHVLNKKNKKYLYETNVGAGLPLIDTIKLLHLSGENITRIKGVFSGSLSYIFNNFSVRVEKFSTILKEAMEQGFTEPDPREDLSGNDVARKLLILARELDLSNEFTDINIESLIPNQLAHLDKNDFLDNLDDLDAHFEEVKENQKENHVLRLVGDLHGDLQQEKGELDVQLISVPANSALGQLKGSDSIFEIYTESYGENPIVIMGAGAGAKVTARGVFGDILRLSENK
;
A
#
# COMPACT_ATOMS: atom_id res chain seq x y z
N MET A 1 42.31 4.79 11.89
CA MET A 1 41.19 5.15 12.77
C MET A 1 40.27 3.95 12.86
N LYS A 2 40.15 3.30 14.02
CA LYS A 2 39.25 2.13 14.19
C LYS A 2 37.80 2.59 13.97
N ASN A 3 37.04 1.85 13.17
CA ASN A 3 35.62 2.11 12.90
C ASN A 3 34.82 2.13 14.22
N ASN A 4 34.62 3.31 14.81
CA ASN A 4 33.90 3.48 16.08
C ASN A 4 32.36 3.41 15.94
N ASN A 5 31.84 3.09 14.76
CA ASN A 5 30.40 3.08 14.49
C ASN A 5 29.80 1.67 14.31
N GLU A 6 30.54 0.59 14.60
CA GLU A 6 30.00 -0.77 14.44
C GLU A 6 28.87 -1.05 15.44
N ILE A 7 27.73 -1.54 14.94
CA ILE A 7 26.60 -1.98 15.77
C ILE A 7 26.97 -3.28 16.45
N LYS A 8 26.97 -3.31 17.78
CA LYS A 8 27.20 -4.52 18.57
C LYS A 8 25.88 -5.22 18.81
N ILE A 9 25.81 -6.50 18.46
CA ILE A 9 24.65 -7.36 18.76
C ILE A 9 25.02 -8.40 19.80
N LEU A 10 24.24 -8.48 20.88
CA LEU A 10 24.37 -9.51 21.91
C LEU A 10 23.11 -10.37 21.87
N LYS A 11 23.24 -11.62 21.44
CA LYS A 11 22.16 -12.61 21.35
C LYS A 11 22.06 -13.47 22.62
N HIS A 12 21.01 -14.29 22.69
CA HIS A 12 20.78 -15.25 23.78
C HIS A 12 20.70 -14.58 25.15
N LYS A 13 19.91 -13.49 25.20
CA LYS A 13 19.69 -12.71 26.42
C LYS A 13 18.24 -12.88 26.89
N SER A 14 18.04 -12.56 28.16
CA SER A 14 16.72 -12.51 28.79
C SER A 14 16.56 -11.21 29.56
N ILE A 15 15.37 -10.63 29.53
CA ILE A 15 14.98 -9.50 30.38
C ILE A 15 14.35 -10.06 31.64
N ILE A 16 14.93 -9.80 32.80
CA ILE A 16 14.28 -10.04 34.08
C ILE A 16 13.52 -8.77 34.45
N LYS A 17 12.19 -8.88 34.53
CA LYS A 17 11.30 -7.81 34.95
C LYS A 17 10.96 -7.99 36.42
N PHE A 18 11.21 -6.96 37.20
CA PHE A 18 10.84 -6.84 38.60
C PHE A 18 9.84 -5.69 38.72
N GLU A 19 8.61 -5.98 39.13
CA GLU A 19 7.52 -5.00 39.15
C GLU A 19 6.82 -4.97 40.50
N GLY A 20 6.49 -3.78 40.97
CA GLY A 20 5.74 -3.56 42.19
C GLY A 20 5.05 -2.21 42.22
N LYS A 21 4.71 -1.76 43.43
CA LYS A 21 4.01 -0.49 43.65
C LYS A 21 4.79 0.37 44.63
N ASP A 22 4.87 1.66 44.34
CA ASP A 22 5.33 2.69 45.26
C ASP A 22 6.73 2.42 45.84
N PHE A 23 7.69 2.01 45.00
CA PHE A 23 9.09 1.94 45.41
C PHE A 23 9.73 3.32 45.58
N LEU A 24 9.01 4.38 45.21
CA LEU A 24 9.44 5.76 45.33
C LEU A 24 9.84 6.09 46.78
N GLY A 25 11.14 6.31 47.01
CA GLY A 25 11.70 6.66 48.32
C GLY A 25 11.98 5.46 49.26
N GLU A 26 11.74 4.22 48.83
CA GLU A 26 12.10 3.02 49.58
C GLU A 26 13.61 2.74 49.43
N VAL A 27 14.34 2.79 50.54
CA VAL A 27 15.80 2.64 50.52
C VAL A 27 16.19 1.17 50.38
N GLY A 28 16.94 0.86 49.32
CA GLY A 28 17.70 -0.39 49.22
C GLY A 28 17.07 -1.51 48.40
N ILE A 29 15.91 -1.29 47.75
CA ILE A 29 15.30 -2.29 46.84
C ILE A 29 16.26 -2.62 45.69
N ASP A 30 16.72 -1.63 44.93
CA ASP A 30 17.66 -1.84 43.81
C ASP A 30 18.96 -2.51 44.29
N GLY A 31 19.48 -2.04 45.43
CA GLY A 31 20.67 -2.62 46.06
C GLY A 31 20.50 -4.11 46.39
N ARG A 32 19.33 -4.51 46.91
CA ARG A 32 18.99 -5.92 47.18
C ARG A 32 18.85 -6.74 45.90
N ILE A 33 18.24 -6.19 44.85
CA ILE A 33 18.15 -6.85 43.54
C ILE A 33 19.56 -7.19 43.03
N PHE A 34 20.45 -6.19 42.95
CA PHE A 34 21.81 -6.43 42.45
C PHE A 34 22.63 -7.33 43.37
N LYS A 35 22.44 -7.23 44.70
CA LYS A 35 23.10 -8.10 45.68
C LYS A 35 22.68 -9.56 45.52
N ALA A 36 21.38 -9.84 45.37
CA ALA A 36 20.86 -11.19 45.15
C ALA A 36 21.38 -11.80 43.84
N LEU A 37 21.38 -11.02 42.76
CA LEU A 37 21.95 -11.45 41.47
C LEU A 37 23.47 -11.71 41.56
N THR A 38 24.19 -10.85 42.30
CA THR A 38 25.64 -11.01 42.54
C THR A 38 25.94 -12.28 43.33
N TYR A 39 25.19 -12.57 44.40
CA TYR A 39 25.35 -13.83 45.16
C TYR A 39 25.01 -15.06 44.33
N ALA A 40 24.05 -14.94 43.41
CA ALA A 40 23.75 -15.97 42.44
C ALA A 40 24.81 -16.08 41.32
N ARG A 41 25.86 -15.25 41.30
CA ARG A 41 26.89 -15.16 40.26
C ARG A 41 26.32 -14.88 38.87
N ILE A 42 25.29 -14.05 38.79
CA ILE A 42 24.61 -13.68 37.54
C ILE A 42 25.14 -12.32 37.07
N SER A 43 25.65 -12.27 35.85
CA SER A 43 26.09 -11.02 35.23
C SER A 43 24.90 -10.23 34.71
N VAL A 44 24.85 -8.95 35.06
CA VAL A 44 23.79 -8.02 34.62
C VAL A 44 24.34 -7.08 33.55
N GLY A 45 23.57 -6.93 32.47
CA GLY A 45 23.86 -6.06 31.33
C GLY A 45 23.06 -4.76 31.37
N VAL A 46 22.30 -4.49 30.30
CA VAL A 46 21.45 -3.29 30.19
C VAL A 46 20.45 -3.26 31.34
N ILE A 47 20.34 -2.09 31.98
CA ILE A 47 19.40 -1.80 33.05
C ILE A 47 18.44 -0.72 32.55
N SER A 48 17.15 -0.87 32.87
CA SER A 48 16.12 0.13 32.62
C SER A 48 15.15 0.18 33.78
N GLN A 49 14.87 1.38 34.28
CA GLN A 49 13.92 1.63 35.34
C GLN A 49 12.55 1.97 34.72
N GLN A 50 11.48 1.41 35.29
CA GLN A 50 10.12 1.69 34.84
C GLN A 50 9.65 3.08 35.33
N SER A 51 8.63 3.63 34.67
CA SER A 51 8.09 4.96 35.00
C SER A 51 7.61 5.04 36.45
N ALA A 52 7.92 6.16 37.13
CA ALA A 52 7.60 6.42 38.53
C ALA A 52 8.22 5.40 39.52
N GLU A 53 9.37 4.84 39.17
CA GLU A 53 10.16 3.90 39.99
C GLU A 53 9.44 2.59 40.35
N ASN A 54 8.32 2.25 39.70
CA ASN A 54 7.51 1.06 40.05
C ASN A 54 8.11 -0.29 39.64
N GLY A 55 9.36 -0.31 39.16
CA GLY A 55 9.99 -1.55 38.73
C GLY A 55 11.35 -1.35 38.06
N LEU A 56 12.06 -2.45 37.91
CA LEU A 56 13.37 -2.54 37.31
C LEU A 56 13.38 -3.66 36.28
N SER A 57 13.97 -3.40 35.12
CA SER A 57 14.27 -4.41 34.11
C SER A 57 15.78 -4.54 33.98
N VAL A 58 16.28 -5.76 34.15
CA VAL A 58 17.70 -6.07 34.02
C VAL A 58 17.91 -7.14 32.98
N LEU A 59 18.93 -6.98 32.15
CA LEU A 59 19.27 -7.96 31.14
C LEU A 59 20.29 -8.96 31.68
N VAL A 60 20.06 -10.25 31.48
CA VAL A 60 20.97 -11.34 31.86
C VAL A 60 21.22 -12.28 30.66
N ASN A 61 22.17 -13.22 30.79
CA ASN A 61 22.24 -14.33 29.84
C ASN A 61 20.98 -15.19 29.96
N GLU A 62 20.47 -15.68 28.84
CA GLU A 62 19.27 -16.52 28.85
C GLU A 62 19.45 -17.81 29.66
N SER A 63 20.66 -18.36 29.68
CA SER A 63 21.03 -19.51 30.53
C SER A 63 20.91 -19.24 32.03
N ASP A 64 20.97 -17.97 32.45
CA ASP A 64 20.87 -17.55 33.85
C ASP A 64 19.44 -17.10 34.21
N SER A 65 18.50 -17.11 33.26
CA SER A 65 17.18 -16.48 33.40
C SER A 65 16.36 -17.07 34.54
N GLU A 66 16.19 -18.39 34.56
CA GLU A 66 15.41 -19.07 35.60
C GLU A 66 16.05 -18.90 36.98
N LYS A 67 17.38 -18.98 37.03
CA LYS A 67 18.15 -18.75 38.27
C LYS A 67 17.97 -17.32 38.79
N ALA A 68 17.94 -16.32 37.90
CA ALA A 68 17.74 -14.93 38.26
C ALA A 68 16.33 -14.68 38.80
N VAL A 69 15.30 -15.24 38.17
CA VAL A 69 13.92 -15.12 38.66
C VAL A 69 13.79 -15.76 40.03
N ASN A 70 14.27 -16.99 40.20
CA ASN A 70 14.15 -17.72 41.46
C ASN A 70 14.91 -17.05 42.61
N CYS A 71 16.12 -16.50 42.37
CA CYS A 71 16.85 -15.82 43.43
C CYS A 71 16.16 -14.52 43.88
N LEU A 72 15.56 -13.78 42.95
CA LEU A 72 14.81 -12.56 43.28
C LEU A 72 13.46 -12.88 43.96
N ILE A 73 12.78 -13.95 43.56
CA ILE A 73 11.56 -14.41 44.25
C ILE A 73 11.87 -14.75 45.71
N ASN A 74 12.99 -15.44 45.97
CA ASN A 74 13.40 -15.80 47.32
C ASN A 74 13.84 -14.58 48.14
N GLU A 75 14.61 -13.65 47.55
CA GLU A 75 15.07 -12.43 48.23
C GLU A 75 13.91 -11.51 48.65
N PHE A 76 12.84 -11.46 47.85
CA PHE A 76 11.70 -10.55 48.04
C PHE A 76 10.39 -11.27 48.45
N GLU A 77 10.49 -12.45 49.08
CA GLU A 77 9.32 -13.25 49.45
C GLU A 77 8.33 -12.48 50.34
N ASN A 78 8.84 -11.71 51.30
CA ASN A 78 8.02 -10.92 52.23
C ASN A 78 7.29 -9.78 51.52
N GLU A 79 7.98 -9.06 50.65
CA GLU A 79 7.41 -7.97 49.86
C GLU A 79 6.36 -8.49 48.89
N ARG A 80 6.56 -9.68 48.31
CA ARG A 80 5.57 -10.37 47.48
C ARG A 80 4.33 -10.74 48.29
N LYS A 81 4.49 -11.32 49.50
CA LYS A 81 3.36 -11.65 50.39
C LYS A 81 2.58 -10.41 50.83
N SER A 82 3.27 -9.30 51.06
CA SER A 82 2.64 -8.01 51.42
C SER A 82 1.97 -7.29 50.24
N GLY A 83 2.19 -7.75 49.00
CA GLY A 83 1.68 -7.11 47.78
C GLY A 83 2.47 -5.88 47.33
N LYS A 84 3.62 -5.59 47.93
CA LYS A 84 4.53 -4.52 47.48
C LYS A 84 5.22 -4.88 46.15
N VAL A 85 5.62 -6.14 46.00
CA VAL A 85 6.18 -6.68 44.74
C VAL A 85 5.10 -7.53 44.08
N ASN A 86 4.64 -7.11 42.91
CA ASN A 86 3.56 -7.76 42.20
C ASN A 86 4.09 -9.00 41.45
N GLN A 87 5.11 -8.81 40.62
CA GLN A 87 5.60 -9.86 39.74
C GLN A 87 7.10 -9.78 39.48
N ILE A 88 7.70 -10.96 39.35
CA ILE A 88 9.09 -11.15 38.95
C ILE A 88 9.06 -12.24 37.88
N PHE A 89 9.44 -11.91 36.66
CA PHE A 89 9.38 -12.85 35.54
C PHE A 89 10.44 -12.52 34.49
N SER A 90 10.67 -13.46 33.58
CA SER A 90 11.66 -13.31 32.51
C SER A 90 11.00 -13.24 31.13
N VAL A 91 11.56 -12.41 30.25
CA VAL A 91 11.27 -12.38 28.81
C VAL A 91 12.51 -12.87 28.07
N ASN A 92 12.46 -14.12 27.64
CA ASN A 92 13.54 -14.83 26.95
C ASN A 92 13.58 -14.50 25.45
N ASN A 93 14.57 -15.06 24.72
CA ASN A 93 14.74 -14.86 23.28
C ASN A 93 14.81 -13.38 22.88
N VAL A 94 15.63 -12.60 23.56
CA VAL A 94 15.90 -11.20 23.19
C VAL A 94 17.36 -11.00 22.77
N SER A 95 17.56 -9.95 21.97
CA SER A 95 18.87 -9.48 21.53
C SER A 95 19.04 -8.01 21.87
N VAL A 96 20.26 -7.62 22.25
CA VAL A 96 20.64 -6.21 22.47
C VAL A 96 21.35 -5.69 21.25
N LEU A 97 20.97 -4.51 20.78
CA LEU A 97 21.70 -3.76 19.77
C LEU A 97 22.22 -2.48 20.39
N GLY A 98 23.56 -2.37 20.49
CA GLY A 98 24.27 -1.19 20.97
C GLY A 98 24.93 -0.45 19.81
N PHE A 99 24.67 0.85 19.68
CA PHE A 99 25.17 1.68 18.59
C PHE A 99 25.29 3.16 18.99
N VAL A 100 25.90 3.96 18.10
CA VAL A 100 26.04 5.42 18.26
C VAL A 100 25.22 6.10 17.17
N ALA A 101 24.24 6.91 17.54
CA ALA A 101 23.37 7.63 16.60
C ALA A 101 23.06 9.04 17.10
N LYS A 102 23.32 10.04 16.25
CA LYS A 102 22.94 11.44 16.51
C LYS A 102 21.44 11.66 16.41
N ASP A 103 20.81 11.04 15.42
CA ASP A 103 19.35 11.14 15.19
C ASP A 103 18.68 9.80 15.50
N PHE A 104 18.48 9.56 16.79
CA PHE A 104 17.80 8.35 17.24
C PHE A 104 16.29 8.36 16.92
N ASN A 105 15.67 9.55 16.84
CA ASN A 105 14.24 9.68 16.56
C ASN A 105 13.88 9.15 15.16
N LYS A 106 14.73 9.45 14.16
CA LYS A 106 14.59 8.88 12.82
C LYS A 106 14.67 7.35 12.83
N ILE A 107 15.67 6.79 13.53
CA ILE A 107 15.83 5.34 13.67
C ILE A 107 14.61 4.71 14.34
N LEU A 108 14.09 5.31 15.40
CA LEU A 108 12.90 4.80 16.09
C LEU A 108 11.67 4.81 15.18
N SER A 109 11.51 5.84 14.34
CA SER A 109 10.43 5.93 13.36
C SER A 109 10.53 4.85 12.29
N GLU A 110 11.74 4.58 11.78
CA GLU A 110 11.99 3.52 10.80
C GLU A 110 11.80 2.10 11.37
N LEU A 111 12.18 1.88 12.64
CA LEU A 111 11.90 0.63 13.36
C LEU A 111 10.38 0.44 13.53
N ALA A 112 9.66 1.48 13.96
CA ALA A 112 8.20 1.43 14.12
C ALA A 112 7.48 1.15 12.80
N ARG A 113 7.90 1.80 11.70
CA ARG A 113 7.41 1.51 10.34
C ARG A 113 7.62 0.05 9.93
N ASN A 114 8.60 -0.61 10.54
CA ASN A 114 8.92 -2.01 10.31
C ASN A 114 8.30 -2.98 11.35
N ASN A 115 7.36 -2.49 12.17
CA ASN A 115 6.74 -3.20 13.29
C ASN A 115 7.76 -3.72 14.33
N ILE A 116 8.82 -2.96 14.55
CA ILE A 116 9.82 -3.23 15.59
C ILE A 116 9.68 -2.18 16.68
N PHE A 117 9.25 -2.63 17.85
CA PHE A 117 9.12 -1.80 19.04
C PHE A 117 10.09 -2.33 20.10
N PRO A 118 11.15 -1.58 20.45
CA PRO A 118 12.10 -2.00 21.47
C PRO A 118 11.41 -2.31 22.81
N LEU A 119 11.75 -3.46 23.40
CA LEU A 119 11.30 -3.88 24.74
C LEU A 119 11.97 -3.05 25.84
N ILE A 120 13.22 -2.67 25.61
CA ILE A 120 13.99 -1.74 26.44
C ILE A 120 14.68 -0.75 25.51
N LEU A 121 14.66 0.52 25.92
CA LEU A 121 15.44 1.60 25.33
C LEU A 121 16.28 2.25 26.43
N ASN A 122 17.59 2.34 26.22
CA ASN A 122 18.51 3.07 27.07
C ASN A 122 19.39 3.95 26.20
N GLN A 123 19.33 5.27 26.41
CA GLN A 123 20.07 6.26 25.65
C GLN A 123 20.88 7.16 26.59
N VAL A 124 22.16 7.31 26.29
CA VAL A 124 23.03 8.29 26.93
C VAL A 124 23.16 9.48 25.98
N ALA A 125 22.32 10.50 26.19
CA ALA A 125 22.17 11.63 25.28
C ALA A 125 23.48 12.39 25.02
N SER A 126 24.31 12.59 26.06
CA SER A 126 25.62 13.26 25.95
C SER A 126 26.61 12.52 25.05
N GLU A 127 26.46 11.21 24.89
CA GLU A 127 27.39 10.36 24.14
C GLU A 127 26.80 9.83 22.83
N ASN A 128 25.54 10.16 22.53
CA ASN A 128 24.78 9.59 21.41
C ASN A 128 24.76 8.06 21.39
N LYS A 129 25.01 7.40 22.53
CA LYS A 129 25.02 5.95 22.65
C LYS A 129 23.62 5.47 22.96
N VAL A 130 23.17 4.48 22.20
CA VAL A 130 21.85 3.88 22.33
C VAL A 130 22.03 2.37 22.47
N ASN A 131 21.32 1.79 23.44
CA ASN A 131 21.07 0.38 23.53
C ASN A 131 19.57 0.15 23.39
N ILE A 132 19.18 -0.69 22.43
CA ILE A 132 17.82 -1.20 22.33
C ILE A 132 17.82 -2.71 22.57
N VAL A 133 16.74 -3.20 23.15
CA VAL A 133 16.50 -4.65 23.28
C VAL A 133 15.27 -4.99 22.45
N VAL A 134 15.42 -5.95 21.55
CA VAL A 134 14.36 -6.43 20.65
C VAL A 134 14.23 -7.95 20.76
N THR A 135 13.16 -8.53 20.25
CA THR A 135 13.05 -9.99 20.17
C THR A 135 14.10 -10.54 19.20
N SER A 136 14.65 -11.72 19.46
CA SER A 136 15.64 -12.37 18.59
C SER A 136 15.09 -12.65 17.18
N SER A 137 13.77 -12.74 17.02
CA SER A 137 13.09 -12.87 15.73
C SER A 137 13.11 -11.59 14.88
N GLN A 138 13.56 -10.46 15.41
CA GLN A 138 13.60 -9.18 14.71
C GLN A 138 15.00 -8.53 14.74
N ASP A 139 16.00 -9.20 15.31
CA ASP A 139 17.29 -8.61 15.60
C ASP A 139 18.12 -8.27 14.35
N GLN A 140 18.04 -9.10 13.32
CA GLN A 140 18.70 -8.88 12.04
C GLN A 140 17.99 -7.78 11.25
N LYS A 141 16.65 -7.78 11.26
CA LYS A 141 15.85 -6.72 10.64
C LYS A 141 16.15 -5.37 11.26
N ALA A 142 16.15 -5.30 12.60
CA ALA A 142 16.47 -4.09 13.35
C ALA A 142 17.88 -3.60 13.02
N LYS A 143 18.86 -4.52 13.01
CA LYS A 143 20.24 -4.21 12.63
C LYS A 143 20.32 -3.60 11.23
N ASN A 144 19.68 -4.21 10.23
CA ASN A 144 19.69 -3.71 8.85
C ASN A 144 19.13 -2.28 8.75
N ILE A 145 18.02 -2.00 9.43
CA ILE A 145 17.39 -0.67 9.46
C ILE A 145 18.32 0.36 10.10
N ILE A 146 18.90 0.03 11.25
CA ILE A 146 19.82 0.94 11.97
C ILE A 146 21.09 1.18 11.14
N GLU A 147 21.63 0.16 10.47
CA GLU A 147 22.78 0.31 9.59
C GLU A 147 22.48 1.19 8.38
N ALA A 148 21.29 1.07 7.79
CA ALA A 148 20.87 1.91 6.67
C ALA A 148 20.94 3.39 7.06
N GLU A 149 20.45 3.73 8.25
CA GLU A 149 20.45 5.12 8.73
C GLU A 149 21.82 5.61 9.20
N ILE A 150 22.56 4.83 9.99
CA ILE A 150 23.86 5.27 10.53
C ILE A 150 24.93 5.39 9.44
N PHE A 151 24.91 4.47 8.46
CA PHE A 151 25.95 4.38 7.44
C PHE A 151 25.53 4.90 6.07
N ALA A 152 24.33 5.46 5.95
CA ALA A 152 23.74 5.87 4.67
C ALA A 152 23.82 4.75 3.60
N LYS A 153 23.68 3.49 4.03
CA LYS A 153 23.60 2.35 3.11
C LYS A 153 22.26 2.39 2.37
N PRO A 154 22.18 1.83 1.16
CA PRO A 154 20.90 1.70 0.49
C PRO A 154 19.88 0.98 1.37
N LYS A 155 18.69 1.57 1.53
CA LYS A 155 17.56 0.98 2.23
C LYS A 155 17.01 -0.17 1.40
N THR A 156 17.04 -1.39 1.93
CA THR A 156 16.44 -2.55 1.24
C THR A 156 14.93 -2.49 1.31
N VAL A 157 14.25 -2.69 0.19
CA VAL A 157 12.79 -2.78 0.09
C VAL A 157 12.44 -4.10 -0.56
N HIS A 158 11.65 -4.92 0.14
CA HIS A 158 11.30 -6.26 -0.30
C HIS A 158 9.88 -6.27 -0.89
N LEU A 159 9.78 -6.69 -2.14
CA LEU A 159 8.55 -6.67 -2.93
C LEU A 159 7.99 -8.09 -3.08
N ALA A 160 6.68 -8.23 -2.83
CA ALA A 160 5.92 -9.42 -3.16
C ALA A 160 4.95 -9.11 -4.31
N MET A 161 5.21 -9.71 -5.48
CA MET A 161 4.48 -9.45 -6.72
C MET A 161 3.34 -10.44 -6.88
N ILE A 162 2.10 -9.98 -6.77
CA ILE A 162 0.91 -10.82 -6.86
C ILE A 162 0.19 -10.50 -8.17
N GLY A 163 0.14 -11.49 -9.06
CA GLY A 163 -0.37 -11.32 -10.41
C GLY A 163 0.75 -10.87 -11.37
N HIS A 164 1.08 -11.74 -12.32
CA HIS A 164 2.13 -11.51 -13.33
C HIS A 164 1.58 -11.54 -14.76
N GLY A 165 0.30 -11.19 -14.93
CA GLY A 165 -0.32 -11.00 -16.24
C GLY A 165 0.29 -9.81 -17.00
N LYS A 166 -0.42 -9.30 -18.02
CA LYS A 166 0.10 -8.23 -18.92
C LYS A 166 0.79 -7.07 -18.19
N VAL A 167 0.20 -6.55 -17.11
CA VAL A 167 0.77 -5.44 -16.31
C VAL A 167 1.88 -5.95 -15.38
N GLY A 168 1.64 -7.03 -14.65
CA GLY A 168 2.55 -7.52 -13.62
C GLY A 168 3.90 -7.99 -14.16
N SER A 169 3.94 -8.71 -15.29
CA SER A 169 5.21 -9.12 -15.92
C SER A 169 6.03 -7.92 -16.38
N VAL A 170 5.39 -6.95 -17.04
CA VAL A 170 6.04 -5.70 -17.47
C VAL A 170 6.56 -4.90 -16.27
N LEU A 171 5.83 -4.91 -15.15
CA LEU A 171 6.28 -4.27 -13.92
C LEU A 171 7.51 -4.95 -13.33
N ILE A 172 7.53 -6.27 -13.25
CA ILE A 172 8.70 -7.05 -12.78
C ILE A 172 9.93 -6.66 -13.61
N ASP A 173 9.81 -6.67 -14.94
CA ASP A 173 10.89 -6.29 -15.85
C ASP A 173 11.35 -4.83 -15.63
N GLN A 174 10.42 -3.90 -15.41
CA GLN A 174 10.74 -2.50 -15.14
C GLN A 174 11.51 -2.32 -13.83
N VAL A 175 11.11 -3.04 -12.78
CA VAL A 175 11.79 -3.03 -11.47
C VAL A 175 13.20 -3.58 -11.62
N LEU A 176 13.36 -4.76 -12.22
CA LEU A 176 14.67 -5.42 -12.41
C LEU A 176 15.63 -4.53 -13.20
N LYS A 177 15.19 -4.00 -14.35
CA LYS A 177 16.01 -3.11 -15.21
C LYS A 177 16.42 -1.81 -14.54
N SER A 178 15.60 -1.30 -13.61
CA SER A 178 15.85 -0.01 -12.96
C SER A 178 16.52 -0.13 -11.59
N ALA A 179 16.64 -1.33 -11.03
CA ALA A 179 17.07 -1.56 -9.65
C ALA A 179 18.44 -0.96 -9.35
N GLU A 180 19.44 -1.19 -10.22
CA GLU A 180 20.80 -0.65 -10.02
C GLU A 180 20.83 0.89 -10.07
N VAL A 181 20.12 1.49 -11.03
CA VAL A 181 20.02 2.94 -11.17
C VAL A 181 19.37 3.56 -9.94
N ILE A 182 18.29 2.96 -9.43
CA ILE A 182 17.58 3.42 -8.23
C ILE A 182 18.44 3.26 -6.98
N ARG A 183 19.16 2.14 -6.85
CA ARG A 183 20.11 1.90 -5.75
C ARG A 183 21.19 2.97 -5.70
N ASN A 184 21.75 3.33 -6.85
CA ASN A 184 22.80 4.33 -6.93
C ASN A 184 22.28 5.75 -6.72
N ARG A 185 21.15 6.10 -7.34
CA ARG A 185 20.61 7.48 -7.37
C ARG A 185 19.75 7.83 -6.15
N LYS A 186 18.97 6.88 -5.63
CA LYS A 186 18.01 7.08 -4.54
C LYS A 186 18.40 6.36 -3.24
N LYS A 187 19.49 5.58 -3.23
CA LYS A 187 19.88 4.74 -2.07
C LYS A 187 18.75 3.80 -1.63
N ILE A 188 18.06 3.20 -2.61
CA ILE A 188 17.00 2.21 -2.38
C ILE A 188 17.37 0.91 -3.10
N ASP A 189 17.49 -0.19 -2.37
CA ASP A 189 17.79 -1.52 -2.91
C ASP A 189 16.49 -2.31 -3.04
N LEU A 190 15.90 -2.33 -4.24
CA LEU A 190 14.65 -3.04 -4.52
C LEU A 190 14.93 -4.54 -4.73
N LYS A 191 14.23 -5.41 -3.99
CA LYS A 191 14.34 -6.86 -4.12
C LYS A 191 12.97 -7.49 -4.29
N ILE A 192 12.73 -8.12 -5.42
CA ILE A 192 11.54 -8.94 -5.61
C ILE A 192 11.77 -10.27 -4.91
N VAL A 193 11.10 -10.51 -3.79
CA VAL A 193 11.32 -11.71 -2.96
C VAL A 193 10.24 -12.76 -3.07
N ALA A 194 9.09 -12.39 -3.65
CA ALA A 194 8.01 -13.32 -3.94
C ALA A 194 7.35 -12.96 -5.27
N VAL A 195 7.02 -13.98 -6.07
CA VAL A 195 6.15 -13.85 -7.24
C VAL A 195 5.06 -14.90 -7.14
N ALA A 196 3.81 -14.52 -7.37
CA ALA A 196 2.67 -15.42 -7.22
C ALA A 196 1.59 -15.21 -8.29
N ASN A 197 0.84 -16.28 -8.56
CA ASN A 197 -0.46 -16.24 -9.22
C ASN A 197 -1.50 -16.96 -8.34
N SER A 198 -2.68 -17.25 -8.91
CA SER A 198 -3.77 -17.92 -8.19
C SER A 198 -3.45 -19.36 -7.77
N ARG A 199 -2.41 -19.99 -8.33
CA ARG A 199 -2.07 -21.41 -8.10
C ARG A 199 -0.75 -21.60 -7.39
N LYS A 200 0.29 -20.88 -7.82
CA LYS A 200 1.69 -21.07 -7.39
C LYS A 200 2.27 -19.78 -6.81
N MET A 201 3.22 -19.94 -5.89
CA MET A 201 4.02 -18.86 -5.34
C MET A 201 5.46 -19.31 -5.15
N VAL A 202 6.42 -18.48 -5.53
CA VAL A 202 7.85 -18.75 -5.36
C VAL A 202 8.50 -17.69 -4.50
N PHE A 203 9.53 -18.06 -3.73
CA PHE A 203 10.22 -17.18 -2.80
C PHE A 203 11.73 -17.19 -3.03
N ASN A 204 12.35 -16.02 -2.95
CA ASN A 204 13.81 -15.86 -2.98
C ASN A 204 14.23 -14.69 -2.09
N LYS A 205 14.89 -14.98 -0.95
CA LYS A 205 15.28 -13.94 0.02
C LYS A 205 16.30 -12.95 -0.52
N TYR A 206 17.04 -13.30 -1.56
CA TYR A 206 18.08 -12.46 -2.13
C TYR A 206 17.58 -11.58 -3.29
N GLY A 207 16.36 -11.84 -3.78
CA GLY A 207 15.78 -11.18 -4.94
C GLY A 207 15.81 -12.09 -6.17
N PHE A 208 14.73 -12.08 -6.94
CA PHE A 208 14.67 -12.68 -8.28
C PHE A 208 15.41 -11.82 -9.31
N ASP A 209 15.86 -12.46 -10.38
CA ASP A 209 16.42 -11.83 -11.58
C ASP A 209 15.49 -12.02 -12.79
N GLU A 210 15.99 -11.86 -14.00
CA GLU A 210 15.22 -12.00 -15.25
C GLU A 210 14.65 -13.42 -15.45
N SER A 211 15.16 -14.43 -14.74
CA SER A 211 14.68 -15.83 -14.81
C SER A 211 13.50 -16.14 -13.87
N TRP A 212 12.91 -15.13 -13.22
CA TRP A 212 11.80 -15.28 -12.27
C TRP A 212 10.62 -16.12 -12.80
N SER A 213 10.38 -16.09 -14.11
CA SER A 213 9.30 -16.85 -14.73
C SER A 213 9.56 -18.36 -14.69
N ASP A 214 10.81 -18.76 -14.91
CA ASP A 214 11.23 -20.16 -14.90
C ASP A 214 11.16 -20.73 -13.48
N ASP A 215 11.61 -19.95 -12.49
CA ASP A 215 11.48 -20.27 -11.07
C ASP A 215 10.02 -20.54 -10.67
N LEU A 216 9.09 -19.72 -11.16
CA LEU A 216 7.67 -19.89 -10.87
C LEU A 216 7.06 -21.11 -11.59
N LEU A 217 7.53 -21.44 -12.80
CA LEU A 217 7.07 -22.60 -13.55
C LEU A 217 7.39 -23.90 -12.81
N VAL A 218 8.61 -24.01 -12.27
CA VAL A 218 9.06 -25.19 -11.52
C VAL A 218 8.62 -25.21 -10.05
N ALA A 219 8.09 -24.10 -9.53
CA ALA A 219 7.61 -24.04 -8.15
C ALA A 219 6.47 -25.05 -7.89
N GLU A 220 6.58 -25.77 -6.78
CA GLU A 220 5.55 -26.71 -6.28
C GLU A 220 4.66 -26.09 -5.20
N ASN A 221 5.10 -24.97 -4.61
CA ASN A 221 4.40 -24.31 -3.52
C ASN A 221 3.06 -23.74 -3.99
N VAL A 222 1.99 -24.14 -3.30
CA VAL A 222 0.65 -23.58 -3.48
C VAL A 222 0.64 -22.12 -3.01
N SER A 223 -0.02 -21.26 -3.79
CA SER A 223 -0.19 -19.85 -3.46
C SER A 223 -0.95 -19.69 -2.14
N ASN A 224 -0.27 -19.19 -1.11
CA ASN A 224 -0.83 -18.97 0.22
C ASN A 224 -0.19 -17.74 0.88
N MET A 225 -1.02 -16.80 1.36
CA MET A 225 -0.55 -15.58 2.03
C MET A 225 0.09 -15.85 3.39
N ASP A 226 -0.35 -16.88 4.12
CA ASP A 226 0.28 -17.25 5.39
C ASP A 226 1.74 -17.69 5.16
N SER A 227 2.01 -18.34 4.02
CA SER A 227 3.37 -18.70 3.62
C SER A 227 4.22 -17.48 3.32
N LEU A 228 3.66 -16.44 2.68
CA LEU A 228 4.35 -15.16 2.44
C LEU A 228 4.69 -14.44 3.75
N ILE A 229 3.73 -14.34 4.66
CA ILE A 229 3.93 -13.73 5.98
C ILE A 229 5.00 -14.50 6.75
N LYS A 230 4.88 -15.84 6.83
CA LYS A 230 5.86 -16.70 7.48
C LYS A 230 7.25 -16.57 6.86
N PHE A 231 7.35 -16.56 5.54
CA PHE A 231 8.61 -16.36 4.83
C PHE A 231 9.27 -15.02 5.20
N SER A 232 8.48 -13.94 5.25
CA SER A 232 8.98 -12.61 5.63
C SER A 232 9.49 -12.55 7.07
N GLN A 233 8.82 -13.23 8.00
CA GLN A 233 9.18 -13.28 9.41
C GLN A 233 10.44 -14.13 9.65
N VAL A 234 10.49 -15.34 9.07
CA VAL A 234 11.65 -16.24 9.19
C VAL A 234 12.92 -15.62 8.63
N ASN A 235 12.79 -14.92 7.49
CA ASN A 235 13.93 -14.24 6.86
C ASN A 235 14.15 -12.81 7.39
N GLN A 236 13.34 -12.36 8.36
CA GLN A 236 13.46 -11.05 8.99
C GLN A 236 13.50 -9.87 7.99
N LEU A 237 12.64 -9.89 6.98
CA LEU A 237 12.66 -8.91 5.88
C LEU A 237 12.13 -7.52 6.31
N GLU A 238 12.88 -6.46 5.96
CA GLU A 238 12.49 -5.06 6.15
C GLU A 238 11.70 -4.45 4.98
N ASN A 239 11.00 -3.35 5.24
CA ASN A 239 10.32 -2.49 4.25
C ASN A 239 9.53 -3.30 3.21
N LEU A 240 8.58 -4.08 3.72
CA LEU A 240 7.79 -5.01 2.94
C LEU A 240 6.70 -4.28 2.16
N ILE A 241 6.59 -4.56 0.86
CA ILE A 241 5.52 -4.07 0.00
C ILE A 241 4.87 -5.26 -0.72
N VAL A 242 3.56 -5.40 -0.61
CA VAL A 242 2.78 -6.27 -1.51
C VAL A 242 2.27 -5.45 -2.68
N VAL A 243 2.48 -5.96 -3.89
CA VAL A 243 1.98 -5.36 -5.13
C VAL A 243 0.90 -6.25 -5.72
N ASP A 244 -0.34 -5.77 -5.75
CA ASP A 244 -1.49 -6.45 -6.35
C ASP A 244 -1.73 -5.96 -7.79
N ASN A 245 -1.38 -6.79 -8.75
CA ASN A 245 -1.70 -6.60 -10.17
C ASN A 245 -2.72 -7.63 -10.67
N THR A 246 -3.64 -8.04 -9.80
CA THR A 246 -4.74 -8.94 -10.13
C THR A 246 -6.06 -8.18 -10.34
N ALA A 247 -7.10 -8.90 -10.74
CA ALA A 247 -8.50 -8.49 -10.67
C ALA A 247 -9.28 -9.37 -9.66
N SER A 248 -8.61 -9.87 -8.63
CA SER A 248 -9.18 -10.85 -7.70
C SER A 248 -9.95 -10.17 -6.57
N THR A 249 -11.23 -10.51 -6.43
CA THR A 249 -12.05 -10.15 -5.26
C THR A 249 -11.61 -10.84 -3.98
N ASP A 250 -11.10 -12.07 -4.09
CA ASP A 250 -10.64 -12.85 -2.94
C ASP A 250 -9.30 -12.36 -2.39
N PHE A 251 -8.41 -11.88 -3.25
CA PHE A 251 -7.12 -11.36 -2.82
C PHE A 251 -7.27 -10.07 -2.01
N VAL A 252 -8.18 -9.18 -2.43
CA VAL A 252 -8.55 -7.94 -1.74
C VAL A 252 -8.92 -8.17 -0.28
N LYS A 253 -9.59 -9.28 0.06
CA LYS A 253 -9.94 -9.66 1.44
C LYS A 253 -8.73 -9.91 2.35
N LYS A 254 -7.53 -10.07 1.77
CA LYS A 254 -6.28 -10.30 2.52
C LYS A 254 -5.53 -9.01 2.85
N TYR A 255 -5.97 -7.85 2.34
CA TYR A 255 -5.27 -6.57 2.51
C TYR A 255 -5.08 -6.20 3.99
N THR A 256 -6.14 -6.33 4.81
CA THR A 256 -6.09 -6.07 6.25
C THR A 256 -5.04 -6.94 6.94
N LEU A 257 -5.06 -8.26 6.72
CA LEU A 257 -4.09 -9.19 7.28
C LEU A 257 -2.64 -8.84 6.89
N LEU A 258 -2.42 -8.45 5.62
CA LEU A 258 -1.10 -8.04 5.13
C LEU A 258 -0.62 -6.75 5.81
N ALA A 259 -1.47 -5.74 5.92
CA ALA A 259 -1.14 -4.49 6.63
C ALA A 259 -0.79 -4.76 8.11
N GLU A 260 -1.61 -5.57 8.80
CA GLU A 260 -1.35 -5.96 10.18
C GLU A 260 -0.03 -6.73 10.35
N SER A 261 0.34 -7.51 9.33
CA SER A 261 1.58 -8.29 9.27
C SER A 261 2.82 -7.46 8.87
N GLY A 262 2.66 -6.17 8.59
CA GLY A 262 3.78 -5.26 8.35
C GLY A 262 4.02 -4.86 6.89
N PHE A 263 3.11 -5.19 5.98
CA PHE A 263 3.24 -4.84 4.57
C PHE A 263 2.60 -3.48 4.26
N ASP A 264 3.31 -2.62 3.54
CA ASP A 264 2.68 -1.57 2.74
C ASP A 264 2.05 -2.21 1.49
N LEU A 265 1.08 -1.56 0.88
CA LEU A 265 0.35 -2.09 -0.28
C LEU A 265 0.41 -1.14 -1.48
N VAL A 266 0.59 -1.71 -2.65
CA VAL A 266 0.39 -1.05 -3.95
C VAL A 266 -0.56 -1.89 -4.76
N SER A 267 -1.52 -1.27 -5.46
CA SER A 267 -2.49 -2.03 -6.25
C SER A 267 -2.87 -1.34 -7.55
N SER A 268 -3.02 -2.13 -8.62
CA SER A 268 -3.79 -1.78 -9.81
C SER A 268 -5.18 -2.41 -9.83
N ASN A 269 -5.57 -3.08 -8.74
CA ASN A 269 -6.87 -3.69 -8.54
C ASN A 269 -7.84 -2.65 -7.96
N LYS A 270 -8.86 -2.32 -8.75
CA LYS A 270 -9.88 -1.33 -8.39
C LYS A 270 -10.86 -1.81 -7.32
N ILE A 271 -11.00 -3.12 -7.16
CA ILE A 271 -12.09 -3.74 -6.39
C ILE A 271 -12.09 -3.23 -4.94
N PHE A 272 -10.93 -3.14 -4.29
CA PHE A 272 -10.83 -2.73 -2.88
C PHE A 272 -11.49 -1.36 -2.64
N ASN A 273 -11.17 -0.37 -3.48
CA ASN A 273 -11.68 0.99 -3.31
C ASN A 273 -13.15 1.15 -3.70
N THR A 274 -13.74 0.13 -4.31
CA THR A 274 -15.15 0.09 -4.69
C THR A 274 -15.99 -0.79 -3.77
N LEU A 275 -15.41 -1.31 -2.70
CA LEU A 275 -16.15 -1.96 -1.61
C LEU A 275 -17.01 -0.91 -0.87
N SER A 276 -17.85 -1.42 0.05
CA SER A 276 -18.69 -0.56 0.89
C SER A 276 -17.86 0.49 1.62
N ILE A 277 -18.46 1.65 1.92
CA ILE A 277 -17.76 2.72 2.65
C ILE A 277 -17.23 2.25 4.01
N SER A 278 -17.94 1.32 4.66
CA SER A 278 -17.51 0.73 5.93
C SER A 278 -16.21 -0.04 5.76
N GLU A 279 -16.14 -0.99 4.82
CA GLU A 279 -14.93 -1.78 4.58
C GLU A 279 -13.75 -0.89 4.15
N TYR A 280 -14.03 0.13 3.33
CA TYR A 280 -13.04 1.13 2.94
C TYR A 280 -12.45 1.86 4.16
N ARG A 281 -13.30 2.41 5.04
CA ARG A 281 -12.89 3.15 6.24
C ARG A 281 -12.19 2.26 7.26
N ASP A 282 -12.69 1.05 7.50
CA ASP A 282 -12.11 0.09 8.43
C ASP A 282 -10.65 -0.23 8.06
N PHE A 283 -10.38 -0.43 6.78
CA PHE A 283 -9.01 -0.67 6.32
C PHE A 283 -8.12 0.56 6.45
N ARG A 284 -8.62 1.76 6.17
CA ARG A 284 -7.87 3.01 6.42
C ARG A 284 -7.50 3.17 7.90
N HIS A 285 -8.41 2.79 8.80
CA HIS A 285 -8.12 2.78 10.24
C HIS A 285 -6.99 1.79 10.58
N VAL A 286 -7.02 0.58 10.02
CA VAL A 286 -5.95 -0.41 10.22
C VAL A 286 -4.61 0.10 9.69
N LEU A 287 -4.58 0.69 8.49
CA LEU A 287 -3.37 1.30 7.91
C LEU A 287 -2.78 2.36 8.85
N ASN A 288 -3.60 3.30 9.35
CA ASN A 288 -3.15 4.32 10.29
C ASN A 288 -2.62 3.72 11.60
N LYS A 289 -3.36 2.77 12.20
CA LYS A 289 -2.96 2.10 13.44
C LYS A 289 -1.64 1.34 13.32
N LYS A 290 -1.36 0.79 12.13
CA LYS A 290 -0.17 -0.01 11.84
C LYS A 290 0.95 0.80 11.19
N ASN A 291 0.78 2.10 11.01
CA ASN A 291 1.70 2.98 10.27
C ASN A 291 2.06 2.39 8.89
N LYS A 292 1.03 1.97 8.15
CA LYS A 292 1.11 1.42 6.79
C LYS A 292 0.40 2.30 5.80
N LYS A 293 0.80 2.17 4.55
CA LYS A 293 0.23 2.92 3.43
C LYS A 293 -0.30 1.96 2.37
N TYR A 294 -1.35 2.41 1.68
CA TYR A 294 -1.92 1.76 0.51
C TYR A 294 -2.01 2.78 -0.62
N LEU A 295 -1.23 2.58 -1.68
CA LEU A 295 -1.24 3.40 -2.89
C LEU A 295 -1.82 2.63 -4.07
N TYR A 296 -2.46 3.36 -4.99
CA TYR A 296 -3.24 2.76 -6.07
C TYR A 296 -3.51 3.77 -7.18
N GLU A 297 -2.52 4.60 -7.52
CA GLU A 297 -2.63 5.65 -8.55
C GLU A 297 -3.30 5.11 -9.82
N THR A 298 -2.91 3.90 -10.19
CA THR A 298 -3.32 3.27 -11.44
C THR A 298 -4.76 2.79 -11.50
N ASN A 299 -5.50 2.88 -10.39
CA ASN A 299 -6.92 2.57 -10.38
C ASN A 299 -7.75 3.57 -11.21
N VAL A 300 -7.27 4.81 -11.38
CA VAL A 300 -7.91 5.83 -12.24
C VAL A 300 -6.86 6.53 -13.09
N GLY A 301 -7.01 6.50 -14.42
CA GLY A 301 -6.09 7.20 -15.33
C GLY A 301 -4.76 6.47 -15.59
N ALA A 302 -4.65 5.18 -15.27
CA ALA A 302 -3.48 4.33 -15.53
C ALA A 302 -2.16 4.89 -14.97
N GLY A 303 -1.34 5.56 -15.78
CA GLY A 303 -0.06 6.13 -15.32
C GLY A 303 -0.12 7.61 -14.98
N LEU A 304 -1.27 8.25 -15.17
CA LEU A 304 -1.46 9.68 -14.96
C LEU A 304 -1.53 9.99 -13.45
N PRO A 305 -0.94 11.12 -12.99
CA PRO A 305 -0.92 11.49 -11.58
C PRO A 305 -2.25 12.13 -11.18
N LEU A 306 -3.33 11.35 -11.14
CA LEU A 306 -4.67 11.85 -10.88
C LEU A 306 -5.04 11.76 -9.40
N ILE A 307 -4.93 10.58 -8.80
CA ILE A 307 -5.33 10.33 -7.42
C ILE A 307 -4.48 11.16 -6.46
N ASP A 308 -3.17 11.20 -6.68
CA ASP A 308 -2.27 12.02 -5.85
C ASP A 308 -2.57 13.51 -5.98
N THR A 309 -2.91 13.99 -7.18
CA THR A 309 -3.28 15.40 -7.40
C THR A 309 -4.55 15.75 -6.64
N ILE A 310 -5.58 14.91 -6.74
CA ILE A 310 -6.86 15.11 -6.04
C ILE A 310 -6.65 15.08 -4.53
N LYS A 311 -5.92 14.08 -4.02
CA LYS A 311 -5.56 13.98 -2.59
C LYS A 311 -4.85 15.23 -2.12
N LEU A 312 -3.87 15.72 -2.88
CA LEU A 312 -3.07 16.89 -2.48
C LEU A 312 -3.93 18.15 -2.42
N LEU A 313 -4.78 18.38 -3.42
CA LEU A 313 -5.71 19.51 -3.44
C LEU A 313 -6.65 19.46 -2.23
N HIS A 314 -7.32 18.33 -2.02
CA HIS A 314 -8.24 18.12 -0.88
C HIS A 314 -7.54 18.32 0.46
N LEU A 315 -6.36 17.70 0.66
CA LEU A 315 -5.56 17.84 1.88
C LEU A 315 -5.07 19.28 2.12
N SER A 316 -4.88 20.07 1.07
CA SER A 316 -4.51 21.49 1.17
C SER A 316 -5.66 22.42 1.55
N GLY A 317 -6.88 21.89 1.62
CA GLY A 317 -8.10 22.67 1.87
C GLY A 317 -8.66 23.35 0.62
N GLU A 318 -8.23 22.94 -0.58
CA GLU A 318 -8.85 23.40 -1.82
C GLU A 318 -10.23 22.76 -1.99
N ASN A 319 -11.21 23.57 -2.36
CA ASN A 319 -12.57 23.10 -2.61
C ASN A 319 -12.69 22.63 -4.05
N ILE A 320 -12.57 21.32 -4.27
CA ILE A 320 -12.84 20.70 -5.56
C ILE A 320 -14.36 20.73 -5.78
N THR A 321 -14.81 21.40 -6.85
CA THR A 321 -16.22 21.61 -7.15
C THR A 321 -16.78 20.64 -8.17
N ARG A 322 -15.91 20.11 -9.05
CA ARG A 322 -16.29 19.13 -10.07
C ARG A 322 -15.07 18.39 -10.61
N ILE A 323 -15.21 17.10 -10.86
CA ILE A 323 -14.25 16.31 -11.62
C ILE A 323 -14.98 15.68 -12.80
N LYS A 324 -14.58 16.07 -14.01
CA LYS A 324 -15.22 15.63 -15.25
C LYS A 324 -14.18 15.05 -16.20
N GLY A 325 -14.48 13.94 -16.87
CA GLY A 325 -13.48 13.37 -17.77
C GLY A 325 -13.91 12.15 -18.59
N VAL A 326 -13.04 11.74 -19.49
CA VAL A 326 -13.17 10.50 -20.27
C VAL A 326 -12.25 9.45 -19.65
N PHE A 327 -12.85 8.48 -18.98
CA PHE A 327 -12.15 7.52 -18.11
C PHE A 327 -11.81 6.18 -18.81
N SER A 328 -12.44 5.87 -19.94
CA SER A 328 -12.28 4.59 -20.64
C SER A 328 -11.58 4.80 -21.98
N GLY A 329 -10.48 4.08 -22.20
CA GLY A 329 -9.74 4.10 -23.46
C GLY A 329 -10.54 3.49 -24.61
N SER A 330 -11.28 2.40 -24.36
CA SER A 330 -12.14 1.73 -25.34
C SER A 330 -13.24 2.67 -25.82
N LEU A 331 -13.95 3.31 -24.88
CA LEU A 331 -15.06 4.21 -25.19
C LEU A 331 -14.56 5.54 -25.77
N SER A 332 -13.39 6.02 -25.33
CA SER A 332 -12.68 7.14 -25.96
C SER A 332 -12.43 6.84 -27.44
N TYR A 333 -11.85 5.68 -27.78
CA TYR A 333 -11.62 5.28 -29.16
C TYR A 333 -12.93 5.22 -29.97
N ILE A 334 -13.95 4.53 -29.45
CA ILE A 334 -15.23 4.36 -30.15
C ILE A 334 -15.85 5.72 -30.47
N PHE A 335 -16.02 6.60 -29.48
CA PHE A 335 -16.70 7.88 -29.69
C PHE A 335 -15.83 8.93 -30.40
N ASN A 336 -14.50 8.86 -30.29
CA ASN A 336 -13.59 9.69 -31.09
C ASN A 336 -13.75 9.40 -32.59
N ASN A 337 -13.97 8.13 -32.96
CA ASN A 337 -14.23 7.73 -34.33
C ASN A 337 -15.69 7.99 -34.73
N PHE A 338 -16.66 7.53 -33.94
CA PHE A 338 -18.09 7.61 -34.27
C PHE A 338 -18.60 9.04 -34.45
N SER A 339 -18.05 10.00 -33.68
CA SER A 339 -18.46 11.40 -33.77
C SER A 339 -18.09 12.08 -35.09
N VAL A 340 -17.04 11.60 -35.78
CA VAL A 340 -16.47 12.29 -36.96
C VAL A 340 -16.61 11.50 -38.25
N ARG A 341 -16.74 10.18 -38.15
CA ARG A 341 -16.89 9.24 -39.28
C ARG A 341 -18.35 9.15 -39.72
N VAL A 342 -18.63 8.76 -40.96
CA VAL A 342 -20.01 8.57 -41.47
C VAL A 342 -20.49 7.14 -41.20
N GLU A 343 -19.58 6.25 -40.84
CA GLU A 343 -19.82 4.85 -40.56
C GLU A 343 -20.71 4.64 -39.33
N LYS A 344 -21.44 3.53 -39.37
CA LYS A 344 -22.36 3.10 -38.32
C LYS A 344 -21.62 2.75 -37.03
N PHE A 345 -22.31 2.88 -35.89
CA PHE A 345 -21.74 2.58 -34.57
C PHE A 345 -21.25 1.13 -34.48
N SER A 346 -22.05 0.17 -34.94
CA SER A 346 -21.74 -1.26 -34.99
C SER A 346 -20.44 -1.55 -35.74
N THR A 347 -20.17 -0.81 -36.82
CA THR A 347 -18.95 -0.97 -37.63
C THR A 347 -17.72 -0.53 -36.84
N ILE A 348 -17.78 0.63 -36.18
CA ILE A 348 -16.69 1.16 -35.36
C ILE A 348 -16.44 0.28 -34.14
N LEU A 349 -17.49 -0.26 -33.53
CA LEU A 349 -17.38 -1.21 -32.43
C LEU A 349 -16.67 -2.51 -32.89
N LYS A 350 -17.06 -3.07 -34.04
CA LYS A 350 -16.40 -4.25 -34.64
C LYS A 350 -14.92 -3.98 -34.92
N GLU A 351 -14.58 -2.82 -35.50
CA GLU A 351 -13.18 -2.41 -35.71
C GLU A 351 -12.38 -2.31 -34.39
N ALA A 352 -12.98 -1.75 -33.34
CA ALA A 352 -12.37 -1.64 -32.02
C ALA A 352 -12.10 -3.03 -31.40
N MET A 353 -13.04 -3.98 -31.58
CA MET A 353 -12.87 -5.36 -31.15
C MET A 353 -11.74 -6.08 -31.91
N GLU A 354 -11.68 -5.93 -33.23
CA GLU A 354 -10.64 -6.54 -34.08
C GLU A 354 -9.24 -6.03 -33.73
N GLN A 355 -9.13 -4.75 -33.37
CA GLN A 355 -7.89 -4.13 -32.91
C GLN A 355 -7.55 -4.46 -31.44
N GLY A 356 -8.45 -5.14 -30.73
CA GLY A 356 -8.28 -5.51 -29.32
C GLY A 356 -8.35 -4.34 -28.36
N PHE A 357 -9.10 -3.29 -28.71
CA PHE A 357 -9.34 -2.14 -27.84
C PHE A 357 -10.46 -2.36 -26.83
N THR A 358 -11.39 -3.28 -27.09
CA THR A 358 -12.44 -3.66 -26.15
C THR A 358 -12.07 -4.92 -25.39
N GLU A 359 -12.80 -5.20 -24.31
CA GLU A 359 -12.80 -6.53 -23.71
C GLU A 359 -13.40 -7.57 -24.68
N PRO A 360 -13.15 -8.89 -24.45
CA PRO A 360 -13.72 -9.94 -25.29
C PRO A 360 -15.24 -9.90 -25.35
N ASP A 361 -15.90 -9.40 -24.32
CA ASP A 361 -17.31 -9.04 -24.32
C ASP A 361 -17.43 -7.50 -24.24
N PRO A 362 -17.74 -6.80 -25.36
CA PRO A 362 -17.76 -5.34 -25.41
C PRO A 362 -18.83 -4.73 -24.50
N ARG A 363 -19.78 -5.51 -23.99
CA ARG A 363 -20.76 -5.04 -23.01
C ARG A 363 -20.11 -4.59 -21.71
N GLU A 364 -18.96 -5.16 -21.35
CA GLU A 364 -18.22 -4.75 -20.16
C GLU A 364 -17.79 -3.28 -20.27
N ASP A 365 -17.34 -2.85 -21.45
CA ASP A 365 -17.02 -1.45 -21.75
C ASP A 365 -18.28 -0.59 -21.86
N LEU A 366 -19.25 -1.00 -22.70
CA LEU A 366 -20.46 -0.23 -23.02
C LEU A 366 -21.40 -0.03 -21.82
N SER A 367 -21.31 -0.89 -20.80
CA SER A 367 -22.13 -0.76 -19.59
C SER A 367 -21.85 0.51 -18.77
N GLY A 368 -20.69 1.15 -18.96
CA GLY A 368 -20.28 2.30 -18.15
C GLY A 368 -19.79 1.95 -16.73
N ASN A 369 -19.88 0.68 -16.31
CA ASN A 369 -19.55 0.26 -14.96
C ASN A 369 -18.08 0.48 -14.58
N ASP A 370 -17.14 0.36 -15.52
CA ASP A 370 -15.72 0.67 -15.24
C ASP A 370 -15.50 2.17 -14.98
N VAL A 371 -16.21 3.05 -15.70
CA VAL A 371 -16.20 4.50 -15.47
C VAL A 371 -16.82 4.82 -14.11
N ALA A 372 -17.96 4.20 -13.79
CA ALA A 372 -18.62 4.36 -12.50
C ALA A 372 -17.70 3.96 -11.33
N ARG A 373 -17.01 2.82 -11.43
CA ARG A 373 -16.01 2.40 -10.43
C ARG A 373 -14.91 3.44 -10.26
N LYS A 374 -14.41 4.01 -11.35
CA LYS A 374 -13.37 5.05 -11.30
C LYS A 374 -13.87 6.34 -10.64
N LEU A 375 -15.09 6.79 -10.93
CA LEU A 375 -15.71 7.92 -10.25
C LEU A 375 -15.89 7.68 -8.76
N LEU A 376 -16.33 6.48 -8.37
CA LEU A 376 -16.48 6.12 -6.96
C LEU A 376 -15.13 6.23 -6.23
N ILE A 377 -14.04 5.76 -6.85
CA ILE A 377 -12.70 5.89 -6.28
C ILE A 377 -12.33 7.36 -6.09
N LEU A 378 -12.59 8.23 -7.07
CA LEU A 378 -12.33 9.67 -6.90
C LEU A 378 -13.19 10.31 -5.81
N ALA A 379 -14.45 9.92 -5.69
CA ALA A 379 -15.33 10.37 -4.62
C ALA A 379 -14.78 9.96 -3.23
N ARG A 380 -14.21 8.76 -3.11
CA ARG A 380 -13.52 8.33 -1.87
C ARG A 380 -12.32 9.19 -1.50
N GLU A 381 -11.63 9.79 -2.48
CA GLU A 381 -10.49 10.69 -2.20
C GLU A 381 -10.90 12.05 -1.67
N LEU A 382 -12.16 12.43 -1.89
CA LEU A 382 -12.78 13.63 -1.34
C LEU A 382 -13.54 13.33 -0.04
N ASP A 383 -13.29 12.18 0.59
CA ASP A 383 -13.96 11.68 1.80
C ASP A 383 -15.48 11.47 1.68
N LEU A 384 -16.02 11.41 0.44
CA LEU A 384 -17.43 11.18 0.19
C LEU A 384 -17.86 9.74 0.49
N SER A 385 -19.07 9.62 1.01
CA SER A 385 -19.68 8.36 1.46
C SER A 385 -20.59 7.71 0.40
N ASN A 386 -20.47 8.12 -0.88
CA ASN A 386 -21.21 7.53 -1.98
C ASN A 386 -21.05 6.01 -2.05
N GLU A 387 -22.08 5.28 -2.41
CA GLU A 387 -22.03 3.86 -2.74
C GLU A 387 -22.16 3.66 -4.24
N PHE A 388 -21.82 2.47 -4.75
CA PHE A 388 -21.95 2.18 -6.17
C PHE A 388 -23.40 2.36 -6.67
N THR A 389 -24.39 2.13 -5.81
CA THR A 389 -25.81 2.35 -6.09
C THR A 389 -26.23 3.82 -6.18
N ASP A 390 -25.41 4.75 -5.71
CA ASP A 390 -25.67 6.20 -5.81
C ASP A 390 -25.24 6.76 -7.17
N ILE A 391 -24.62 5.95 -8.03
CA ILE A 391 -24.11 6.39 -9.33
C ILE A 391 -25.21 6.24 -10.37
N ASN A 392 -25.52 7.33 -11.05
CA ASN A 392 -26.40 7.32 -12.20
C ASN A 392 -25.61 6.91 -13.44
N ILE A 393 -25.91 5.73 -13.99
CA ILE A 393 -25.18 5.16 -15.13
C ILE A 393 -26.13 5.07 -16.33
N GLU A 394 -25.88 5.89 -17.34
CA GLU A 394 -26.49 5.75 -18.66
C GLU A 394 -25.80 4.59 -19.39
N SER A 395 -26.45 3.43 -19.40
CA SER A 395 -25.94 2.29 -20.16
C SER A 395 -26.07 2.51 -21.66
N LEU A 396 -25.00 2.28 -22.41
CA LEU A 396 -24.99 2.34 -23.86
C LEU A 396 -25.62 1.09 -24.52
N ILE A 397 -26.13 0.16 -23.71
CA ILE A 397 -26.70 -1.10 -24.14
C ILE A 397 -28.23 -1.02 -23.97
N PRO A 398 -29.00 -1.06 -25.06
CA PRO A 398 -30.45 -1.15 -24.98
C PRO A 398 -30.90 -2.36 -24.16
N ASN A 399 -31.99 -2.21 -23.39
CA ASN A 399 -32.52 -3.29 -22.54
C ASN A 399 -32.79 -4.61 -23.27
N GLN A 400 -33.14 -4.53 -24.57
CA GLN A 400 -33.38 -5.70 -25.42
C GLN A 400 -32.12 -6.55 -25.63
N LEU A 401 -30.94 -5.91 -25.67
CA LEU A 401 -29.65 -6.55 -25.90
C LEU A 401 -28.92 -6.89 -24.59
N ALA A 402 -29.28 -6.24 -23.48
CA ALA A 402 -28.60 -6.39 -22.19
C ALA A 402 -28.67 -7.82 -21.62
N HIS A 403 -29.75 -8.55 -21.89
CA HIS A 403 -30.00 -9.89 -21.35
C HIS A 403 -29.62 -11.04 -22.29
N LEU A 404 -29.13 -10.74 -23.49
CA LEU A 404 -28.69 -11.76 -24.45
C LEU A 404 -27.41 -12.44 -23.98
N ASP A 405 -27.10 -13.61 -24.54
CA ASP A 405 -25.76 -14.17 -24.37
C ASP A 405 -24.73 -13.37 -25.19
N LYS A 406 -23.44 -13.67 -25.01
CA LYS A 406 -22.37 -12.94 -25.70
C LYS A 406 -22.48 -13.07 -27.23
N ASN A 407 -22.74 -14.27 -27.75
CA ASN A 407 -22.73 -14.48 -29.19
C ASN A 407 -23.97 -13.85 -29.82
N ASP A 408 -25.13 -14.00 -29.17
CA ASP A 408 -26.37 -13.35 -29.58
C ASP A 408 -26.22 -11.82 -29.58
N PHE A 409 -25.54 -11.24 -28.58
CA PHE A 409 -25.22 -9.81 -28.57
C PHE A 409 -24.37 -9.40 -29.78
N LEU A 410 -23.36 -10.19 -30.13
CA LEU A 410 -22.46 -9.90 -31.25
C LEU A 410 -23.16 -10.04 -32.61
N ASP A 411 -24.10 -10.96 -32.74
CA ASP A 411 -24.89 -11.14 -33.95
C ASP A 411 -25.92 -10.01 -34.15
N ASN A 412 -26.32 -9.32 -33.08
CA ASN A 412 -27.31 -8.23 -33.09
C ASN A 412 -26.70 -6.83 -32.84
N LEU A 413 -25.40 -6.62 -33.12
CA LEU A 413 -24.75 -5.31 -32.93
C LEU A 413 -25.38 -4.18 -33.76
N ASP A 414 -25.96 -4.53 -34.91
CA ASP A 414 -26.55 -3.55 -35.83
C ASP A 414 -27.83 -2.91 -35.24
N ASP A 415 -28.44 -3.53 -34.22
CA ASP A 415 -29.58 -2.96 -33.48
C ASP A 415 -29.20 -1.71 -32.66
N LEU A 416 -27.90 -1.49 -32.42
CA LEU A 416 -27.37 -0.28 -31.78
C LEU A 416 -27.39 0.94 -32.71
N ASP A 417 -27.38 0.72 -34.03
CA ASP A 417 -27.10 1.78 -35.00
C ASP A 417 -28.19 2.84 -35.04
N ALA A 418 -29.46 2.44 -35.03
CA ALA A 418 -30.58 3.39 -35.12
C ALA A 418 -30.58 4.37 -33.95
N HIS A 419 -30.32 3.89 -32.73
CA HIS A 419 -30.24 4.71 -31.54
C HIS A 419 -29.07 5.69 -31.59
N PHE A 420 -27.86 5.21 -31.90
CA PHE A 420 -26.68 6.07 -31.92
C PHE A 420 -26.66 7.05 -33.08
N GLU A 421 -27.26 6.71 -34.23
CA GLU A 421 -27.43 7.65 -35.33
C GLU A 421 -28.38 8.79 -34.94
N GLU A 422 -29.50 8.49 -34.30
CA GLU A 422 -30.41 9.53 -33.76
C GLU A 422 -29.70 10.44 -32.75
N VAL A 423 -28.93 9.86 -31.82
CA VAL A 423 -28.13 10.64 -30.86
C VAL A 423 -27.11 11.52 -31.58
N LYS A 424 -26.51 11.02 -32.66
CA LYS A 424 -25.51 11.73 -33.44
C LYS A 424 -26.09 12.86 -34.26
N GLU A 425 -27.25 12.65 -34.90
CA GLU A 425 -27.97 13.64 -35.70
C GLU A 425 -28.54 14.77 -34.84
N ASN A 426 -28.97 14.47 -33.61
CA ASN A 426 -29.50 15.47 -32.66
C ASN A 426 -28.42 16.36 -32.01
N GLN A 427 -27.15 16.19 -32.38
CA GLN A 427 -26.08 17.04 -31.87
C GLN A 427 -26.15 18.47 -32.40
N LYS A 428 -25.62 19.41 -31.61
CA LYS A 428 -25.40 20.78 -32.06
C LYS A 428 -24.28 20.81 -33.12
N GLU A 429 -24.31 21.83 -33.97
CA GLU A 429 -23.25 22.06 -34.95
C GLU A 429 -21.88 22.21 -34.24
N ASN A 430 -20.82 21.64 -34.83
CA ASN A 430 -19.46 21.62 -34.28
C ASN A 430 -19.33 20.98 -32.88
N HIS A 431 -20.17 19.99 -32.57
CA HIS A 431 -20.04 19.17 -31.35
C HIS A 431 -19.64 17.73 -31.69
N VAL A 432 -19.16 17.03 -30.66
CA VAL A 432 -18.79 15.62 -30.71
C VAL A 432 -19.33 14.89 -29.47
N LEU A 433 -19.59 13.60 -29.61
CA LEU A 433 -20.07 12.75 -28.52
C LEU A 433 -18.90 12.26 -27.68
N ARG A 434 -19.04 12.30 -26.36
CA ARG A 434 -18.08 11.73 -25.41
C ARG A 434 -18.84 11.05 -24.28
N LEU A 435 -18.49 9.81 -23.98
CA LEU A 435 -18.92 9.20 -22.73
C LEU A 435 -18.05 9.75 -21.60
N VAL A 436 -18.69 10.44 -20.67
CA VAL A 436 -18.02 11.18 -19.60
C VAL A 436 -18.46 10.65 -18.25
N GLY A 437 -17.49 10.55 -17.35
CA GLY A 437 -17.77 10.47 -15.93
C GLY A 437 -17.76 11.87 -15.32
N ASP A 438 -18.76 12.17 -14.49
CA ASP A 438 -18.96 13.49 -13.90
C ASP A 438 -19.23 13.36 -12.39
N LEU A 439 -18.28 13.80 -11.58
CA LEU A 439 -18.44 13.94 -10.14
C LEU A 439 -18.66 15.42 -9.83
N HIS A 440 -19.84 15.78 -9.35
CA HIS A 440 -20.26 17.17 -9.18
C HIS A 440 -21.27 17.33 -8.03
N GLY A 441 -21.85 18.52 -7.90
CA GLY A 441 -22.72 18.89 -6.78
C GLY A 441 -21.93 19.57 -5.65
N ASP A 442 -22.49 19.60 -4.45
CA ASP A 442 -21.78 20.11 -3.27
C ASP A 442 -20.87 19.02 -2.68
N LEU A 443 -19.63 18.96 -3.19
CA LEU A 443 -18.62 17.96 -2.78
C LEU A 443 -18.07 18.18 -1.36
N GLN A 444 -18.60 19.16 -0.61
CA GLN A 444 -18.35 19.33 0.82
C GLN A 444 -19.37 18.59 1.70
N GLN A 445 -20.44 18.03 1.10
CA GLN A 445 -21.44 17.23 1.80
C GLN A 445 -21.00 15.76 1.96
N GLU A 446 -21.85 14.95 2.60
CA GLU A 446 -21.59 13.53 2.78
C GLU A 446 -21.52 12.75 1.46
N LYS A 447 -22.28 13.16 0.44
CA LYS A 447 -22.34 12.53 -0.88
C LYS A 447 -22.30 13.58 -1.98
N GLY A 448 -21.59 13.28 -3.06
CA GLY A 448 -21.66 14.01 -4.32
C GLY A 448 -22.63 13.36 -5.32
N GLU A 449 -22.84 14.02 -6.45
CA GLU A 449 -23.58 13.49 -7.59
C GLU A 449 -22.59 12.86 -8.58
N LEU A 450 -22.79 11.58 -8.90
CA LEU A 450 -21.92 10.81 -9.80
C LEU A 450 -22.73 10.36 -11.01
N ASP A 451 -22.40 10.89 -12.19
CA ASP A 451 -23.02 10.50 -13.46
C ASP A 451 -22.01 9.87 -14.41
N VAL A 452 -22.46 8.83 -15.12
CA VAL A 452 -21.80 8.30 -16.31
C VAL A 452 -22.77 8.46 -17.46
N GLN A 453 -22.47 9.35 -18.41
CA GLN A 453 -23.42 9.74 -19.44
C GLN A 453 -22.75 10.07 -20.77
N LEU A 454 -23.49 9.85 -21.86
CA LEU A 454 -23.08 10.21 -23.20
C LEU A 454 -23.49 11.65 -23.48
N ILE A 455 -22.51 12.54 -23.58
CA ILE A 455 -22.78 13.98 -23.75
C ILE A 455 -22.24 14.51 -25.07
N SER A 456 -22.92 15.54 -25.58
CA SER A 456 -22.45 16.33 -26.71
C SER A 456 -21.63 17.52 -26.20
N VAL A 457 -20.35 17.60 -26.60
CA VAL A 457 -19.41 18.66 -26.20
C VAL A 457 -18.89 19.43 -27.41
N PRO A 458 -18.55 20.73 -27.28
CA PRO A 458 -17.96 21.49 -28.37
C PRO A 458 -16.66 20.84 -28.86
N ALA A 459 -16.47 20.71 -30.18
CA ALA A 459 -15.30 20.07 -30.76
C ALA A 459 -13.98 20.79 -30.42
N ASN A 460 -14.05 22.08 -30.09
CA ASN A 460 -12.90 22.90 -29.67
C ASN A 460 -12.63 22.86 -28.16
N SER A 461 -13.47 22.22 -27.35
CA SER A 461 -13.25 22.04 -25.91
C SER A 461 -12.13 21.03 -25.64
N ALA A 462 -11.59 20.98 -24.41
CA ALA A 462 -10.55 20.03 -24.05
C ALA A 462 -11.02 18.57 -24.22
N LEU A 463 -12.26 18.26 -23.82
CA LEU A 463 -12.90 16.96 -24.06
C LEU A 463 -13.13 16.67 -25.56
N GLY A 464 -13.50 17.70 -26.33
CA GLY A 464 -13.76 17.58 -27.77
C GLY A 464 -12.49 17.29 -28.59
N GLN A 465 -11.35 17.81 -28.16
CA GLN A 465 -10.05 17.64 -28.84
C GLN A 465 -9.34 16.32 -28.54
N LEU A 466 -9.93 15.46 -27.69
CA LEU A 466 -9.37 14.15 -27.36
C LEU A 466 -9.17 13.29 -28.62
N LYS A 467 -8.06 12.54 -28.67
CA LYS A 467 -7.69 11.70 -29.83
C LYS A 467 -7.39 10.27 -29.39
N GLY A 468 -7.55 9.33 -30.34
CA GLY A 468 -7.19 7.93 -30.14
C GLY A 468 -7.93 7.33 -28.95
N SER A 469 -7.19 6.73 -28.03
CA SER A 469 -7.69 6.11 -26.79
C SER A 469 -7.22 6.85 -25.52
N ASP A 470 -6.82 8.11 -25.67
CA ASP A 470 -6.38 8.93 -24.54
C ASP A 470 -7.53 9.15 -23.55
N SER A 471 -7.14 9.36 -22.29
CA SER A 471 -8.03 9.82 -21.22
C SER A 471 -7.71 11.27 -20.90
N ILE A 472 -8.73 11.97 -20.43
CA ILE A 472 -8.66 13.38 -20.01
C ILE A 472 -9.49 13.56 -18.76
N PHE A 473 -8.96 14.33 -17.81
CA PHE A 473 -9.62 14.70 -16.57
C PHE A 473 -9.52 16.21 -16.40
N GLU A 474 -10.66 16.85 -16.21
CA GLU A 474 -10.83 18.25 -15.85
C GLU A 474 -11.19 18.32 -14.37
N ILE A 475 -10.35 18.97 -13.58
CA ILE A 475 -10.56 19.17 -12.14
C ILE A 475 -10.87 20.65 -11.93
N TYR A 476 -12.11 20.94 -11.58
CA TYR A 476 -12.60 22.27 -11.26
C TYR A 476 -12.50 22.49 -9.75
N THR A 477 -12.11 23.69 -9.36
CA THR A 477 -11.95 24.07 -7.95
C THR A 477 -12.45 25.49 -7.76
N GLU A 478 -12.75 25.87 -6.53
CA GLU A 478 -13.19 27.22 -6.18
C GLU A 478 -12.15 28.27 -6.58
N SER A 479 -10.86 28.01 -6.33
CA SER A 479 -9.78 28.96 -6.66
C SER A 479 -9.57 29.16 -8.17
N TYR A 480 -9.79 28.12 -8.97
CA TYR A 480 -9.55 28.16 -10.42
C TYR A 480 -10.83 28.49 -11.23
N GLY A 481 -12.01 28.42 -10.59
CA GLY A 481 -13.31 28.70 -11.21
C GLY A 481 -13.55 27.84 -12.46
N GLU A 482 -13.89 28.51 -13.57
CA GLU A 482 -14.20 27.87 -14.86
C GLU A 482 -12.97 27.36 -15.64
N ASN A 483 -11.75 27.57 -15.13
CA ASN A 483 -10.52 27.13 -15.79
C ASN A 483 -9.97 25.87 -15.09
N PRO A 484 -10.36 24.66 -15.50
CA PRO A 484 -9.98 23.45 -14.79
C PRO A 484 -8.49 23.13 -14.93
N ILE A 485 -7.97 22.39 -13.96
CA ILE A 485 -6.70 21.67 -14.13
C ILE A 485 -6.97 20.49 -15.06
N VAL A 486 -6.25 20.43 -16.19
CA VAL A 486 -6.42 19.38 -17.19
C VAL A 486 -5.26 18.39 -17.13
N ILE A 487 -5.57 17.12 -16.92
CA ILE A 487 -4.63 16.00 -16.99
C ILE A 487 -5.02 15.11 -18.16
N MET A 488 -4.13 14.96 -19.15
CA MET A 488 -4.38 14.19 -20.37
C MET A 488 -3.22 13.25 -20.69
N GLY A 489 -3.55 12.06 -21.19
CA GLY A 489 -2.60 11.13 -21.77
C GLY A 489 -3.18 9.72 -21.89
N ALA A 490 -2.31 8.74 -22.17
CA ALA A 490 -2.75 7.35 -22.34
C ALA A 490 -3.41 6.81 -21.06
N GLY A 491 -4.71 6.53 -21.13
CA GLY A 491 -5.52 6.02 -20.02
C GLY A 491 -5.51 4.51 -19.84
N ALA A 492 -4.83 3.78 -20.73
CA ALA A 492 -4.70 2.33 -20.70
C ALA A 492 -3.37 1.88 -21.32
N GLY A 493 -2.97 0.64 -21.02
CA GLY A 493 -1.80 -0.01 -21.63
C GLY A 493 -0.79 -0.51 -20.60
N ALA A 494 -0.35 -1.76 -20.79
CA ALA A 494 0.46 -2.48 -19.80
C ALA A 494 1.72 -1.73 -19.36
N LYS A 495 2.45 -1.10 -20.29
CA LYS A 495 3.67 -0.36 -19.98
C LYS A 495 3.43 0.90 -19.13
N VAL A 496 2.35 1.62 -19.42
CA VAL A 496 2.00 2.89 -18.75
C VAL A 496 1.42 2.58 -17.35
N THR A 497 0.52 1.61 -17.25
CA THR A 497 0.00 1.14 -15.95
C THR A 497 1.13 0.58 -15.08
N ALA A 498 2.00 -0.29 -15.61
CA ALA A 498 3.15 -0.80 -14.86
C ALA A 498 4.07 0.35 -14.37
N ARG A 499 4.24 1.40 -15.17
CA ARG A 499 5.03 2.57 -14.77
C ARG A 499 4.39 3.32 -13.60
N GLY A 500 3.07 3.48 -13.61
CA GLY A 500 2.33 4.09 -12.50
C GLY A 500 2.46 3.28 -11.21
N VAL A 501 2.28 1.96 -11.29
CA VAL A 501 2.47 1.05 -10.14
C VAL A 501 3.90 1.13 -9.62
N PHE A 502 4.89 1.19 -10.52
CA PHE A 502 6.28 1.37 -10.12
C PHE A 502 6.52 2.71 -9.43
N GLY A 503 5.86 3.78 -9.88
CA GLY A 503 5.85 5.08 -9.21
C GLY A 503 5.38 4.97 -7.75
N ASP A 504 4.29 4.24 -7.49
CA ASP A 504 3.78 3.96 -6.15
C ASP A 504 4.77 3.20 -5.27
N ILE A 505 5.42 2.16 -5.81
CA ILE A 505 6.47 1.42 -5.11
C ILE A 505 7.59 2.38 -4.66
N LEU A 506 8.03 3.27 -5.54
CA LEU A 506 9.07 4.24 -5.21
C LEU A 506 8.62 5.27 -4.19
N ARG A 507 7.39 5.80 -4.29
CA ARG A 507 6.81 6.71 -3.30
C ARG A 507 6.78 6.11 -1.90
N LEU A 508 6.41 4.84 -1.77
CA LEU A 508 6.48 4.13 -0.50
C LEU A 508 7.93 3.97 -0.04
N SER A 509 8.84 3.63 -0.94
CA SER A 509 10.24 3.36 -0.63
C SER A 509 11.01 4.61 -0.18
N GLU A 510 10.66 5.79 -0.69
CA GLU A 510 11.37 7.06 -0.49
C GLU A 510 11.01 7.82 0.78
N ASN A 511 9.90 7.50 1.45
CA ASN A 511 9.45 8.30 2.60
C ASN A 511 10.55 8.40 3.67
N LYS A 512 10.90 9.66 3.96
CA LYS A 512 12.14 10.21 4.54
C LYS A 512 12.22 10.15 6.05
#